data_AF-A0A2A9UKM3-F1
#
_entry.id   AF-A0A2A9UKM3-F1
#
_cell.length_a   1.000
_cell.length_b   1.000
_cell.length_c   1.000
_cell.angle_alpha   90.00
_cell.angle_beta   90.00
_cell.angle_gamma   90.00
#
_symmetry.space_group_name_H-M   'P 1'
#
loop_
_entity.id
_entity.type
_entity.pdbx_description
1 polymer ?
#
loop_
_entity_poly.entity_id
_entity_poly.type
_entity_poly.pdbx_seq_one_letter_code
_entity_poly.pdbx_strand_id
1 'polypeptide(L)'
;MMFKNFPFFKGKKDTSFDHLVEKVKKGYIPEHIAIIMDGNGRWAKRRAMPRIAGHHEGMQVVKKITKFASKLNVKVLTLYAFSTENWKRPKKEVDYLMKLPEEFLGTFLPELIEENVQVRVIGQKDRLPTHTRRAMEKAMEDTKENTGLILNFALNYGSRDEIVSAVQHMMKDSEERKIRVEDVSEEMLSSYLMTSSLPDPELLIRTSGELRISNFMLWQIAYSEFWFTDVYWPDFTEEHLLNAITDFQHRGRRFGGV
;
A
#
# COMPACT_ATOMS: atom_id res chain seq x y z
N MET A 1 -49.86 -24.18 -21.75
CA MET A 1 -48.58 -23.48 -22.00
C MET A 1 -47.95 -23.19 -20.62
N MET A 2 -47.18 -24.13 -20.08
CA MET A 2 -46.56 -24.00 -18.75
C MET A 2 -45.10 -23.58 -18.92
N PHE A 3 -44.78 -22.35 -18.52
CA PHE A 3 -43.40 -21.90 -18.35
C PHE A 3 -42.84 -22.49 -17.05
N LYS A 4 -41.83 -23.37 -17.17
CA LYS A 4 -41.05 -23.87 -16.04
C LYS A 4 -39.99 -22.82 -15.68
N ASN A 5 -40.02 -22.37 -14.43
CA ASN A 5 -38.97 -21.60 -13.79
C ASN A 5 -37.65 -22.38 -13.80
N PHE A 6 -36.59 -21.79 -14.35
CA PHE A 6 -35.22 -22.26 -14.15
C PHE A 6 -34.68 -21.73 -12.82
N PRO A 7 -34.15 -22.58 -11.93
CA PRO A 7 -33.46 -22.10 -10.74
C PRO A 7 -32.12 -21.49 -11.14
N PHE A 8 -31.93 -20.22 -10.75
CA PHE A 8 -30.63 -19.55 -10.74
C PHE A 8 -29.64 -20.38 -9.92
N PHE A 9 -28.64 -20.97 -10.57
CA PHE A 9 -27.48 -21.54 -9.88
C PHE A 9 -26.66 -20.40 -9.28
N LYS A 10 -26.77 -20.19 -7.96
CA LYS A 10 -25.73 -19.50 -7.18
C LYS A 10 -24.46 -20.35 -7.27
N GLY A 11 -23.39 -19.80 -7.87
CA GLY A 11 -22.09 -20.45 -7.94
C GLY A 11 -21.62 -20.87 -6.55
N LYS A 12 -21.21 -22.14 -6.41
CA LYS A 12 -20.55 -22.63 -5.19
C LYS A 12 -19.29 -21.79 -4.98
N LYS A 13 -19.21 -21.04 -3.88
CA LYS A 13 -17.93 -20.53 -3.38
C LYS A 13 -17.00 -21.72 -3.19
N ASP A 14 -15.77 -21.60 -3.70
CA ASP A 14 -14.78 -22.65 -3.71
C ASP A 14 -14.37 -22.99 -2.27
N THR A 15 -14.70 -24.19 -1.81
CA THR A 15 -14.44 -24.66 -0.43
C THR A 15 -12.97 -24.59 -0.05
N SER A 16 -12.07 -24.55 -1.03
CA SER A 16 -10.63 -24.39 -0.84
C SER A 16 -10.24 -22.97 -0.37
N PHE A 17 -10.84 -21.93 -0.95
CA PHE A 17 -10.50 -20.54 -0.62
C PHE A 17 -10.96 -20.16 0.80
N ASP A 18 -12.21 -20.48 1.15
CA ASP A 18 -12.73 -20.18 2.48
C ASP A 18 -11.92 -20.93 3.56
N HIS A 19 -11.47 -22.16 3.27
CA HIS A 19 -10.59 -22.91 4.17
C HIS A 19 -9.22 -22.22 4.35
N LEU A 20 -8.63 -21.70 3.26
CA LEU A 20 -7.37 -20.95 3.33
C LEU A 20 -7.51 -19.68 4.17
N VAL A 21 -8.61 -18.93 4.01
CA VAL A 21 -8.91 -17.74 4.84
C VAL A 21 -8.94 -18.12 6.32
N GLU A 22 -9.69 -19.16 6.67
CA GLU A 22 -9.81 -19.61 8.07
C GLU A 22 -8.48 -20.12 8.64
N LYS A 23 -7.65 -20.77 7.81
CA LYS A 23 -6.31 -21.19 8.21
C LYS A 23 -5.42 -19.98 8.50
N VAL A 24 -5.37 -19.00 7.59
CA VAL A 24 -4.57 -17.78 7.74
C VAL A 24 -4.98 -16.99 8.99
N LYS A 25 -6.29 -16.85 9.24
CA LYS A 25 -6.82 -16.15 10.43
C LYS A 25 -6.46 -16.80 11.75
N LYS A 26 -6.12 -18.09 11.78
CA LYS A 26 -5.66 -18.79 12.99
C LYS A 26 -4.17 -18.56 13.26
N GLY A 27 -3.41 -18.12 12.27
CA GLY A 27 -2.00 -17.76 12.42
C GLY A 27 -1.81 -16.29 12.80
N TYR A 28 -0.56 -15.89 12.96
CA TYR A 28 -0.22 -14.48 13.15
C TYR A 28 -0.39 -13.71 11.84
N ILE A 29 -1.19 -12.64 11.85
CA ILE A 29 -1.37 -11.74 10.71
C ILE A 29 -0.35 -10.62 10.84
N PRO A 30 0.44 -10.32 9.80
CA PRO A 30 1.35 -9.19 9.84
C PRO A 30 0.55 -7.90 10.07
N GLU A 31 0.92 -7.15 11.10
CA GLU A 31 0.28 -5.90 11.49
C GLU A 31 0.42 -4.86 10.37
N HIS A 32 1.58 -4.80 9.73
CA HIS A 32 1.85 -3.90 8.63
C HIS A 32 2.36 -4.64 7.39
N ILE A 33 1.58 -4.53 6.30
CA ILE A 33 1.96 -5.01 4.97
C ILE A 33 2.26 -3.80 4.08
N ALA A 34 3.43 -3.79 3.44
CA ALA A 34 3.79 -2.80 2.43
C ALA A 34 3.76 -3.46 1.04
N ILE A 35 3.20 -2.78 0.02
CA ILE A 35 3.06 -3.35 -1.33
C ILE A 35 3.62 -2.42 -2.40
N ILE A 36 4.55 -2.94 -3.20
CA ILE A 36 5.02 -2.33 -4.44
C ILE A 36 4.15 -2.86 -5.59
N MET A 37 3.19 -2.04 -6.02
CA MET A 37 2.17 -2.36 -7.03
C MET A 37 2.70 -2.26 -8.47
N ASP A 38 3.69 -3.09 -8.81
CA ASP A 38 4.37 -3.09 -10.11
C ASP A 38 3.64 -3.96 -11.15
N GLY A 39 3.88 -3.69 -12.44
CA GLY A 39 3.39 -4.49 -13.56
C GLY A 39 2.25 -3.86 -14.38
N ASN A 40 1.61 -2.78 -13.91
CA ASN A 40 0.46 -2.14 -14.60
C ASN A 40 0.66 -1.90 -16.10
N GLY A 41 1.75 -1.21 -16.47
CA GLY A 41 2.03 -0.91 -17.88
C GLY A 41 2.43 -2.13 -18.71
N ARG A 42 3.05 -3.16 -18.09
CA ARG A 42 3.40 -4.43 -18.77
C ARG A 42 2.16 -5.28 -19.00
N TRP A 43 1.27 -5.33 -18.01
CA TRP A 43 -0.04 -5.97 -18.10
C TRP A 43 -0.86 -5.42 -19.27
N ALA A 44 -0.94 -4.09 -19.40
CA ALA A 44 -1.66 -3.46 -20.50
C ALA A 44 -1.01 -3.76 -21.86
N LYS A 45 0.33 -3.67 -21.94
CA LYS A 45 1.08 -3.97 -23.17
C LYS A 45 0.85 -5.42 -23.64
N ARG A 46 0.84 -6.41 -22.73
CA ARG A 46 0.56 -7.82 -23.08
C ARG A 46 -0.83 -8.03 -23.67
N ARG A 47 -1.77 -7.15 -23.36
CA ARG A 47 -3.17 -7.18 -23.85
C ARG A 47 -3.43 -6.19 -25.00
N ALA A 48 -2.37 -5.64 -25.60
CA ALA A 48 -2.46 -4.61 -26.65
C ALA A 48 -3.28 -3.37 -26.23
N MET A 49 -3.30 -3.04 -24.94
CA MET A 49 -4.01 -1.89 -24.37
C MET A 49 -3.05 -0.73 -24.05
N PRO A 50 -3.54 0.52 -24.03
CA PRO A 50 -2.77 1.65 -23.50
C PRO A 50 -2.36 1.42 -22.05
N ARG A 51 -1.15 1.87 -21.66
CA ARG A 51 -0.62 1.73 -20.27
C ARG A 51 -1.58 2.23 -19.18
N ILE A 52 -2.31 3.30 -19.51
CA ILE A 52 -3.36 3.92 -18.70
C ILE A 52 -4.42 2.90 -18.26
N ALA A 53 -4.84 1.99 -19.15
CA ALA A 53 -5.82 0.95 -18.82
C ALA A 53 -5.31 0.01 -17.71
N GLY A 54 -4.03 -0.34 -17.73
CA GLY A 54 -3.44 -1.16 -16.67
C GLY A 54 -3.41 -0.46 -15.32
N HIS A 55 -3.23 0.86 -15.29
CA HIS A 55 -3.31 1.63 -14.05
C HIS A 55 -4.75 1.73 -13.53
N HIS A 56 -5.74 1.84 -14.42
CA HIS A 56 -7.15 1.81 -14.05
C HIS A 56 -7.56 0.46 -13.43
N GLU A 57 -7.13 -0.66 -14.03
CA GLU A 57 -7.37 -1.99 -13.45
C GLU A 57 -6.64 -2.16 -12.11
N GLY A 58 -5.40 -1.68 -12.02
CA GLY A 58 -4.65 -1.66 -10.77
C GLY A 58 -5.36 -0.92 -9.64
N MET A 59 -6.13 0.11 -9.95
CA MET A 59 -6.94 0.85 -8.99
C MET A 59 -8.10 0.00 -8.43
N GLN A 60 -8.71 -0.87 -9.24
CA GLN A 60 -9.73 -1.81 -8.77
C GLN A 60 -9.14 -2.85 -7.82
N VAL A 61 -7.91 -3.31 -8.10
CA VAL A 61 -7.18 -4.21 -7.21
C VAL A 61 -6.90 -3.54 -5.86
N VAL A 62 -6.55 -2.25 -5.81
CA VAL A 62 -6.39 -1.52 -4.55
C VAL A 62 -7.66 -1.61 -3.69
N LYS A 63 -8.84 -1.33 -4.27
CA LYS A 63 -10.12 -1.40 -3.53
C LYS A 63 -10.33 -2.78 -2.91
N LYS A 64 -10.18 -3.79 -3.75
CA LYS A 64 -10.38 -5.20 -3.44
C LYS A 64 -9.44 -5.70 -2.34
N ILE A 65 -8.14 -5.42 -2.48
CA ILE A 65 -7.11 -5.83 -1.51
C ILE A 65 -7.24 -5.06 -0.20
N THR A 66 -7.58 -3.77 -0.22
CA THR A 66 -7.81 -2.99 1.01
C THR A 66 -8.95 -3.58 1.84
N LYS A 67 -10.10 -3.83 1.21
CA LYS A 67 -11.26 -4.45 1.87
C LYS A 67 -10.92 -5.83 2.44
N PHE A 68 -10.17 -6.62 1.67
CA PHE A 68 -9.80 -7.95 2.11
C PHE A 68 -8.77 -7.93 3.26
N ALA A 69 -7.76 -7.07 3.20
CA ALA A 69 -6.79 -6.86 4.28
C ALA A 69 -7.48 -6.40 5.58
N SER A 70 -8.46 -5.48 5.48
CA SER A 70 -9.28 -5.06 6.62
C SER A 70 -10.01 -6.25 7.26
N LYS A 71 -10.64 -7.12 6.44
CA LYS A 71 -11.30 -8.36 6.91
C LYS A 71 -10.36 -9.41 7.52
N LEU A 72 -9.07 -9.34 7.21
CA LEU A 72 -8.02 -10.16 7.82
C LEU A 72 -7.45 -9.55 9.10
N ASN A 73 -7.89 -8.35 9.51
CA ASN A 73 -7.38 -7.58 10.65
C ASN A 73 -5.95 -7.06 10.49
N VAL A 74 -5.47 -6.87 9.26
CA VAL A 74 -4.23 -6.11 9.00
C VAL A 74 -4.42 -4.69 9.54
N LYS A 75 -3.42 -4.15 10.25
CA LYS A 75 -3.51 -2.83 10.91
C LYS A 75 -3.10 -1.71 9.97
N VAL A 76 -2.06 -1.93 9.16
CA VAL A 76 -1.54 -0.94 8.21
C VAL A 76 -1.29 -1.61 6.87
N LEU A 77 -1.80 -0.98 5.81
CA LEU A 77 -1.49 -1.33 4.43
C LEU A 77 -0.84 -0.12 3.75
N THR A 78 0.47 -0.17 3.52
CA THR A 78 1.18 0.89 2.79
C THR A 78 1.32 0.53 1.32
N LEU A 79 0.84 1.39 0.42
CA LEU A 79 0.87 1.16 -1.02
C LEU A 79 1.79 2.13 -1.74
N TYR A 80 2.73 1.60 -2.53
CA TYR A 80 3.62 2.45 -3.32
C TYR A 80 2.94 2.97 -4.60
N ALA A 81 2.21 4.07 -4.47
CA ALA A 81 1.36 4.62 -5.53
C ALA A 81 2.13 5.41 -6.58
N PHE A 82 3.08 6.26 -6.17
CA PHE A 82 3.91 7.04 -7.09
C PHE A 82 5.27 7.38 -6.48
N SER A 83 6.36 7.03 -7.16
CA SER A 83 7.73 7.31 -6.70
C SER A 83 8.24 8.67 -7.18
N THR A 84 9.23 9.25 -6.50
CA THR A 84 9.94 10.45 -6.98
C THR A 84 10.65 10.20 -8.33
N GLU A 85 11.06 8.97 -8.62
CA GLU A 85 11.65 8.62 -9.91
C GLU A 85 10.61 8.57 -11.05
N ASN A 86 9.31 8.48 -10.75
CA ASN A 86 8.26 8.44 -11.79
C ASN A 86 8.05 9.76 -12.52
N TRP A 87 8.57 10.88 -12.01
CA TRP A 87 8.60 12.14 -12.75
C TRP A 87 9.42 12.08 -14.04
N LYS A 88 10.32 11.09 -14.19
CA LYS A 88 11.09 10.85 -15.42
C LYS A 88 10.27 10.19 -16.54
N ARG A 89 9.04 9.78 -16.27
CA ARG A 89 8.15 9.16 -17.27
C ARG A 89 7.60 10.21 -18.25
N PRO A 90 7.05 9.79 -19.41
CA PRO A 90 6.42 10.72 -20.34
C PRO A 90 5.33 11.56 -19.68
N LYS A 91 5.30 12.88 -19.96
CA LYS A 91 4.38 13.84 -19.34
C LYS A 91 2.92 13.39 -19.36
N LYS A 92 2.44 12.83 -20.47
CA LYS A 92 1.06 12.32 -20.59
C LYS A 92 0.76 11.19 -19.59
N GLU A 93 1.73 10.32 -19.30
CA GLU A 93 1.57 9.26 -18.30
C GLU A 93 1.58 9.84 -16.89
N VAL A 94 2.48 10.78 -16.61
CA VAL A 94 2.54 11.48 -15.30
C VAL A 94 1.24 12.25 -15.02
N ASP A 95 0.78 13.05 -15.98
CA ASP A 95 -0.44 13.85 -15.86
C ASP A 95 -1.68 12.95 -15.65
N TYR A 96 -1.71 11.73 -16.21
CA TYR A 96 -2.76 10.75 -15.95
C TYR A 96 -2.65 10.14 -14.55
N LEU A 97 -1.45 9.71 -14.14
CA LEU A 97 -1.21 9.12 -12.82
C LEU A 97 -1.57 10.07 -11.69
N MET A 98 -1.40 11.38 -11.87
CA MET A 98 -1.78 12.37 -10.86
C MET A 98 -3.30 12.57 -10.73
N LYS A 99 -4.10 12.18 -11.72
CA LYS A 99 -5.57 12.23 -11.64
C LYS A 99 -6.17 11.02 -10.92
N LEU A 100 -5.50 9.87 -10.99
CA LEU A 100 -5.99 8.63 -10.40
C LEU A 100 -6.38 8.72 -8.93
N PRO A 101 -5.63 9.42 -8.04
CA PRO A 101 -6.02 9.51 -6.65
C PRO A 101 -7.34 10.28 -6.45
N GLU A 102 -7.64 11.28 -7.28
CA GLU A 102 -8.93 11.99 -7.27
C GLU A 102 -10.06 11.08 -7.75
N GLU A 103 -9.87 10.35 -8.85
CA GLU A 103 -10.85 9.38 -9.37
C GLU A 103 -11.10 8.23 -8.37
N PHE A 104 -10.03 7.71 -7.78
CA PHE A 104 -10.07 6.63 -6.80
C PHE A 104 -10.86 7.04 -5.57
N LEU A 105 -10.45 8.12 -4.90
CA LEU A 105 -11.10 8.56 -3.66
C LEU A 105 -12.49 9.14 -3.92
N GLY A 106 -12.70 9.82 -5.04
CA GLY A 106 -14.02 10.33 -5.40
C GLY A 106 -15.09 9.23 -5.49
N THR A 107 -14.69 7.99 -5.80
CA THR A 107 -15.60 6.84 -5.87
C THR A 107 -15.53 5.92 -4.65
N PHE A 108 -14.35 5.72 -4.07
CA PHE A 108 -14.12 4.70 -3.05
C PHE A 108 -14.16 5.24 -1.62
N LEU A 109 -14.05 6.55 -1.41
CA LEU A 109 -14.03 7.13 -0.07
C LEU A 109 -15.27 6.77 0.77
N PRO A 110 -16.52 6.77 0.25
CA PRO A 110 -17.67 6.31 1.02
C PRO A 110 -17.52 4.86 1.52
N GLU A 111 -16.97 3.97 0.69
CA GLU A 111 -16.72 2.58 1.06
C GLU A 111 -15.60 2.47 2.11
N LEU A 112 -14.56 3.30 2.03
CA LEU A 112 -13.50 3.35 3.05
C LEU A 112 -14.05 3.78 4.42
N ILE A 113 -14.96 4.76 4.43
CA ILE A 113 -15.62 5.21 5.65
C ILE A 113 -16.49 4.10 6.25
N GLU A 114 -17.31 3.45 5.41
CA GLU A 114 -18.16 2.32 5.84
C GLU A 114 -17.35 1.16 6.45
N GLU A 115 -16.18 0.88 5.88
CA GLU A 115 -15.27 -0.18 6.34
C GLU A 115 -14.34 0.27 7.49
N ASN A 116 -14.57 1.45 8.08
CA ASN A 116 -13.77 2.04 9.17
C ASN A 116 -12.27 2.14 8.83
N VAL A 117 -11.92 2.42 7.57
CA VAL A 117 -10.53 2.55 7.10
C VAL A 117 -10.06 3.99 7.23
N GLN A 118 -8.91 4.21 7.88
CA GLN A 118 -8.27 5.51 7.98
C GLN A 118 -7.29 5.72 6.81
N VAL A 119 -7.44 6.80 6.05
CA VAL A 119 -6.51 7.14 4.97
C VAL A 119 -5.37 7.98 5.52
N ARG A 120 -4.13 7.61 5.17
CA ARG A 120 -2.92 8.42 5.43
C ARG A 120 -2.08 8.54 4.15
N VAL A 121 -1.18 9.52 4.12
CA VAL A 121 -0.29 9.76 2.98
C VAL A 121 1.11 10.12 3.45
N ILE A 122 2.12 9.46 2.88
CA ILE A 122 3.54 9.81 2.98
C ILE A 122 4.10 10.22 1.61
N GLY A 123 5.11 11.08 1.62
CA GLY A 123 5.76 11.63 0.43
C GLY A 123 5.57 13.14 0.26
N GLN A 124 6.24 13.72 -0.73
CA GLN A 124 6.29 15.16 -0.93
C GLN A 124 4.98 15.70 -1.54
N LYS A 125 4.21 16.43 -0.72
CA LYS A 125 2.91 17.01 -1.12
C LYS A 125 3.03 18.23 -2.04
N ASP A 126 4.11 19.00 -1.94
CA ASP A 126 4.23 20.31 -2.61
C ASP A 126 4.30 20.21 -4.14
N ARG A 127 4.78 19.08 -4.67
CA ARG A 127 4.87 18.83 -6.12
C ARG A 127 3.63 18.18 -6.69
N LEU A 128 2.64 17.83 -5.86
CA LEU A 128 1.40 17.24 -6.32
C LEU A 128 0.49 18.31 -6.93
N PRO A 129 -0.20 18.02 -8.04
CA PRO A 129 -1.23 18.90 -8.55
C PRO A 129 -2.31 19.18 -7.49
N THR A 130 -2.89 20.39 -7.56
CA THR A 130 -3.88 20.83 -6.57
C THR A 130 -5.09 19.90 -6.44
N HIS A 131 -5.54 19.29 -7.53
CA HIS A 131 -6.66 18.34 -7.50
C HIS A 131 -6.31 17.08 -6.71
N THR A 132 -5.13 16.50 -6.95
CA THR A 132 -4.59 15.34 -6.22
C THR A 132 -4.45 15.65 -4.73
N ARG A 133 -3.85 16.79 -4.39
CA ARG A 133 -3.65 17.22 -3.00
C ARG A 133 -4.97 17.40 -2.27
N ARG A 134 -5.94 18.09 -2.87
CA ARG A 134 -7.28 18.29 -2.28
C ARG A 134 -8.01 16.97 -2.04
N ALA A 135 -7.91 16.02 -2.99
CA ALA A 135 -8.50 14.70 -2.82
C ALA A 135 -7.89 13.95 -1.63
N MET A 136 -6.55 14.00 -1.47
CA MET A 136 -5.87 13.38 -0.32
C MET A 136 -6.27 14.03 1.00
N GLU A 137 -6.25 15.36 1.06
CA GLU A 137 -6.62 16.12 2.26
C GLU A 137 -8.06 15.82 2.69
N LYS A 138 -8.99 15.79 1.73
CA LYS A 138 -10.38 15.43 1.99
C LYS A 138 -10.49 14.02 2.57
N ALA A 139 -9.83 13.03 1.97
CA ALA A 139 -9.91 11.66 2.46
C ALA A 139 -9.27 11.49 3.84
N MET A 140 -8.14 12.14 4.11
CA MET A 140 -7.54 12.14 5.45
C MET A 140 -8.47 12.76 6.48
N GLU A 141 -9.10 13.90 6.17
CA GLU A 141 -10.04 14.58 7.08
C GLU A 141 -11.31 13.75 7.33
N ASP A 142 -11.94 13.26 6.26
CA ASP A 142 -13.18 12.48 6.34
C ASP A 142 -13.00 11.14 7.09
N THR A 143 -11.78 10.60 7.14
CA THR A 143 -11.47 9.30 7.76
C THR A 143 -10.62 9.42 9.03
N LYS A 144 -10.34 10.63 9.52
CA LYS A 144 -9.40 10.85 10.63
C LYS A 144 -9.80 10.14 11.93
N GLU A 145 -11.10 10.01 12.18
CA GLU A 145 -11.66 9.36 13.39
C GLU A 145 -11.82 7.84 13.21
N ASN A 146 -11.52 7.30 12.02
CA ASN A 146 -11.59 5.87 11.78
C ASN A 146 -10.47 5.15 12.54
N THR A 147 -10.81 4.00 13.11
CA THR A 147 -9.96 3.22 14.03
C THR A 147 -9.57 1.84 13.48
N GLY A 148 -10.06 1.49 12.29
CA GLY A 148 -9.74 0.24 11.62
C GLY A 148 -8.41 0.30 10.87
N LEU A 149 -8.34 -0.38 9.73
CA LEU A 149 -7.12 -0.46 8.92
C LEU A 149 -6.66 0.95 8.50
N ILE A 150 -5.36 1.22 8.62
CA ILE A 150 -4.73 2.41 8.06
C ILE A 150 -4.31 2.09 6.63
N LEU A 151 -4.94 2.74 5.65
CA LEU A 151 -4.53 2.72 4.25
C LEU A 151 -3.58 3.88 3.99
N ASN A 152 -2.28 3.59 3.98
CA ASN A 152 -1.23 4.58 3.81
C ASN A 152 -0.74 4.64 2.36
N PHE A 153 -0.92 5.77 1.69
CA PHE A 153 -0.43 5.97 0.32
C PHE A 153 0.95 6.60 0.33
N ALA A 154 1.93 5.91 -0.28
CA ALA A 154 3.22 6.51 -0.61
C ALA A 154 3.13 7.17 -1.99
N LEU A 155 2.93 8.49 -1.98
CA LEU A 155 2.65 9.29 -3.17
C LEU A 155 3.70 10.40 -3.32
N ASN A 156 4.36 10.43 -4.48
CA ASN A 156 5.57 11.22 -4.69
C ASN A 156 6.60 10.96 -3.56
N TYR A 157 6.80 9.67 -3.27
CA TYR A 157 7.60 9.20 -2.15
C TYR A 157 8.88 8.53 -2.65
N GLY A 158 9.98 8.72 -1.92
CA GLY A 158 11.21 7.96 -2.07
C GLY A 158 11.93 7.95 -0.72
N SER A 159 12.39 6.79 -0.27
CA SER A 159 12.93 6.63 1.08
C SER A 159 14.21 7.43 1.31
N ARG A 160 15.08 7.54 0.30
CA ARG A 160 16.24 8.44 0.37
C ARG A 160 15.85 9.90 0.61
N ASP A 161 14.77 10.35 -0.03
CA ASP A 161 14.28 11.71 0.12
C ASP A 161 13.63 11.92 1.50
N GLU A 162 12.88 10.93 1.98
CA GLU A 162 12.35 10.91 3.35
C GLU A 162 13.47 11.03 4.40
N ILE A 163 14.54 10.23 4.28
CA ILE A 163 15.68 10.27 5.21
C ILE A 163 16.37 11.64 5.18
N VAL A 164 16.58 12.20 3.98
CA VAL A 164 17.15 13.56 3.85
C VAL A 164 16.26 14.60 4.53
N SER A 165 14.94 14.52 4.33
CA SER A 165 13.98 15.43 4.96
C SER A 165 13.97 15.28 6.48
N ALA A 166 14.04 14.06 7.01
CA ALA A 166 14.13 13.80 8.44
C ALA A 166 15.39 14.43 9.05
N VAL A 167 16.56 14.21 8.42
CA VAL A 167 17.82 14.82 8.85
C VAL A 167 17.75 16.35 8.81
N GLN A 168 17.16 16.94 7.76
CA GLN A 168 16.98 18.40 7.68
C GLN A 168 16.13 18.95 8.83
N HIS A 169 15.04 18.26 9.20
CA HIS A 169 14.22 18.64 10.35
C HIS A 169 14.98 18.49 11.68
N MET A 170 15.76 17.43 11.85
CA MET A 170 16.63 17.25 13.02
C MET A 170 17.65 18.38 13.15
N MET A 171 18.30 18.78 12.05
CA MET A 171 19.27 19.89 12.07
C MET A 171 18.61 21.20 12.47
N LYS A 172 17.42 21.49 11.95
CA LYS A 172 16.65 22.67 12.34
C LYS A 172 16.29 22.66 13.83
N ASP A 173 15.81 21.53 14.35
CA ASP A 173 15.50 21.40 15.78
C ASP A 173 16.75 21.48 16.66
N SER A 174 17.91 21.04 16.15
CA SER A 174 19.20 21.20 16.83
C SER A 174 19.65 22.68 16.88
N GLU A 175 19.52 23.43 15.78
CA GLU A 175 19.77 24.88 15.73
C GLU A 175 18.86 25.65 16.70
N GLU A 176 17.61 25.21 16.83
CA GLU A 176 16.62 25.74 17.78
C GLU A 176 16.83 25.23 19.22
N ARG A 177 17.90 24.44 19.48
CA ARG A 177 18.27 23.85 20.78
C ARG A 177 17.19 22.95 21.39
N LYS A 178 16.34 22.34 20.56
CA LYS A 178 15.33 21.35 21.00
C LYS A 178 15.93 19.95 21.17
N ILE A 179 16.98 19.62 20.41
CA ILE A 179 17.71 18.35 20.50
C ILE A 179 19.22 18.61 20.55
N ARG A 180 19.99 17.68 21.15
CA ARG A 180 21.46 17.69 21.14
C ARG A 180 21.99 16.56 20.27
N VAL A 181 23.15 16.78 19.66
CA VAL A 181 23.76 15.81 18.73
C VAL A 181 24.06 14.48 19.43
N GLU A 182 24.43 14.53 20.71
CA GLU A 182 24.74 13.36 21.54
C GLU A 182 23.51 12.51 21.85
N ASP A 183 22.30 13.07 21.72
CA ASP A 183 21.04 12.37 21.96
C ASP A 183 20.52 11.66 20.68
N VAL A 184 21.18 11.84 19.52
CA VAL A 184 20.75 11.26 18.26
C VAL A 184 20.88 9.74 18.28
N SER A 185 19.75 9.06 18.07
CA SER A 185 19.62 7.60 18.01
C SER A 185 18.79 7.15 16.81
N GLU A 186 18.75 5.84 16.54
CA GLU A 186 17.85 5.25 15.52
C GLU A 186 16.38 5.55 15.83
N GLU A 187 15.99 5.49 17.11
CA GLU A 187 14.65 5.84 17.58
C GLU A 187 14.34 7.31 17.33
N MET A 188 15.28 8.21 17.63
CA MET A 188 15.12 9.63 17.35
C MET A 188 14.95 9.86 15.85
N LEU A 189 15.84 9.33 15.00
CA LEU A 189 15.70 9.48 13.55
C LEU A 189 14.35 8.94 13.04
N SER A 190 13.89 7.80 13.57
CA SER A 190 12.59 7.21 13.23
C SER A 190 11.42 8.14 13.56
N SER A 191 11.51 8.93 14.64
CA SER A 191 10.49 9.92 15.02
C SER A 191 10.37 11.10 14.04
N TYR A 192 11.43 11.37 13.26
CA TYR A 192 11.46 12.40 12.22
C TYR A 192 11.05 11.91 10.83
N LEU A 193 10.90 10.60 10.63
CA LEU A 193 10.43 10.02 9.37
C LEU A 193 8.93 10.30 9.16
N MET A 194 8.47 10.25 7.90
CA MET A 194 7.06 10.48 7.57
C MET A 194 6.15 9.37 8.12
N THR A 195 6.73 8.23 8.49
CA THR A 195 6.05 7.05 9.04
C THR A 195 6.13 6.94 10.55
N SER A 196 6.58 7.97 11.28
CA SER A 196 6.84 7.90 12.74
C SER A 196 5.66 7.45 13.61
N SER A 197 4.43 7.54 13.10
CA SER A 197 3.20 7.10 13.77
C SER A 197 2.69 5.72 13.32
N LEU A 198 3.49 5.00 12.51
CA LEU A 198 3.17 3.68 11.97
C LEU A 198 4.22 2.67 12.47
N PRO A 199 3.84 1.42 12.78
CA PRO A 199 4.82 0.36 12.98
C PRO A 199 5.59 0.09 11.67
N ASP A 200 6.76 -0.52 11.76
CA ASP A 200 7.50 -0.98 10.57
C ASP A 200 6.75 -2.11 9.85
N PRO A 201 6.86 -2.22 8.51
CA PRO A 201 6.30 -3.35 7.78
C PRO A 201 6.93 -4.67 8.25
N GLU A 202 6.09 -5.66 8.53
CA GLU A 202 6.57 -7.02 8.77
C GLU A 202 6.68 -7.80 7.46
N LEU A 203 5.85 -7.45 6.48
CA LEU A 203 5.81 -8.08 5.17
C LEU A 203 5.83 -7.03 4.06
N LEU A 204 6.81 -7.12 3.16
CA LEU A 204 6.85 -6.38 1.92
C LEU A 204 6.53 -7.29 0.74
N ILE A 205 5.48 -6.93 0.00
CA ILE A 205 5.05 -7.62 -1.21
C ILE A 205 5.49 -6.80 -2.43
N ARG A 206 6.06 -7.48 -3.43
CA ARG A 206 6.30 -6.87 -4.75
C ARG A 206 5.84 -7.78 -5.88
N THR A 207 5.01 -7.21 -6.75
CA THR A 207 4.49 -7.88 -7.95
C THR A 207 5.45 -7.76 -9.15
N SER A 208 5.10 -8.44 -10.25
CA SER A 208 5.72 -8.38 -11.58
C SER A 208 7.10 -9.02 -11.80
N GLY A 209 7.60 -9.79 -10.84
CA GLY A 209 8.85 -10.56 -10.96
C GLY A 209 10.13 -9.74 -10.73
N GLU A 210 9.99 -8.48 -10.34
CA GLU A 210 11.14 -7.60 -10.09
C GLU A 210 11.70 -7.82 -8.67
N LEU A 211 12.95 -8.27 -8.58
CA LEU A 211 13.63 -8.57 -7.31
C LEU A 211 14.44 -7.36 -6.80
N ARG A 212 13.76 -6.24 -6.53
CA ARG A 212 14.37 -5.04 -5.93
C ARG A 212 13.36 -4.27 -5.09
N ILE A 213 13.82 -3.32 -4.30
CA ILE A 213 12.94 -2.48 -3.45
C ILE A 213 12.53 -1.18 -4.14
N SER A 214 13.35 -0.67 -5.06
CA SER A 214 13.06 0.59 -5.79
C SER A 214 12.87 1.80 -4.87
N ASN A 215 13.75 2.01 -3.89
CA ASN A 215 13.74 3.21 -3.01
C ASN A 215 12.46 3.34 -2.15
N PHE A 216 11.81 2.22 -1.84
CA PHE A 216 10.61 2.18 -1.01
C PHE A 216 10.93 1.79 0.43
N MET A 217 10.58 2.65 1.40
CA MET A 217 10.62 2.39 2.84
C MET A 217 11.93 1.76 3.35
N LEU A 218 13.09 2.17 2.83
CA LEU A 218 14.39 1.52 3.07
C LEU A 218 14.76 1.42 4.56
N TRP A 219 14.39 2.44 5.34
CA TRP A 219 14.60 2.44 6.79
C TRP A 219 13.68 1.41 7.46
N GLN A 220 12.38 1.51 7.17
CA GLN A 220 11.33 0.76 7.82
C GLN A 220 11.36 -0.73 7.47
N ILE A 221 11.85 -1.10 6.27
CA ILE A 221 11.88 -2.50 5.83
C ILE A 221 13.15 -3.27 6.23
N ALA A 222 14.00 -2.70 7.07
CA ALA A 222 15.29 -3.30 7.44
C ALA A 222 15.17 -4.73 7.97
N TYR A 223 14.05 -5.06 8.62
CA TYR A 223 13.74 -6.37 9.18
C TYR A 223 12.48 -7.02 8.59
N SER A 224 11.90 -6.47 7.52
CA SER A 224 10.72 -7.06 6.89
C SER A 224 11.06 -8.36 6.18
N GLU A 225 10.10 -9.28 6.14
CA GLU A 225 10.13 -10.38 5.19
C GLU A 225 9.70 -9.92 3.80
N PHE A 226 10.34 -10.47 2.76
CA PHE A 226 10.05 -10.11 1.37
C PHE A 226 9.33 -11.24 0.66
N TRP A 227 8.21 -10.91 0.01
CA TRP A 227 7.45 -11.80 -0.83
C TRP A 227 7.35 -11.23 -2.25
N PHE A 228 7.99 -11.91 -3.20
CA PHE A 228 8.03 -11.51 -4.61
C PHE A 228 7.16 -12.46 -5.44
N THR A 229 6.43 -11.90 -6.41
CA THR A 229 5.63 -12.70 -7.36
C THR A 229 5.74 -12.19 -8.77
N ASP A 230 5.67 -13.09 -9.75
CA ASP A 230 5.63 -12.77 -11.18
C ASP A 230 4.27 -12.22 -11.64
N VAL A 231 3.24 -12.34 -10.80
CA VAL A 231 1.89 -11.84 -11.05
C VAL A 231 1.94 -10.32 -11.19
N TYR A 232 1.34 -9.77 -12.24
CA TYR A 232 1.22 -8.32 -12.41
C TYR A 232 0.15 -7.77 -11.48
N TRP A 233 0.34 -6.54 -10.98
CA TRP A 233 -0.60 -5.92 -10.03
C TRP A 233 -2.07 -5.98 -10.48
N PRO A 234 -2.45 -5.70 -11.74
CA PRO A 234 -3.85 -5.82 -12.16
C PRO A 234 -4.42 -7.25 -12.12
N ASP A 235 -3.58 -8.29 -12.11
CA ASP A 235 -3.98 -9.69 -11.98
C ASP A 235 -3.85 -10.20 -10.52
N PHE A 236 -3.44 -9.35 -9.57
CA PHE A 236 -3.26 -9.72 -8.16
C PHE A 236 -4.62 -9.91 -7.47
N THR A 237 -4.72 -10.90 -6.58
CA THR A 237 -5.99 -11.34 -5.97
C THR A 237 -5.86 -11.53 -4.47
N GLU A 238 -6.99 -11.72 -3.78
CA GLU A 238 -7.04 -12.08 -2.36
C GLU A 238 -6.26 -13.36 -2.07
N GLU A 239 -6.32 -14.34 -2.98
CA GLU A 239 -5.57 -15.59 -2.85
C GLU A 239 -4.07 -15.36 -2.85
N HIS A 240 -3.57 -14.44 -3.70
CA HIS A 240 -2.16 -14.06 -3.67
C HIS A 240 -1.77 -13.38 -2.35
N LEU A 241 -2.65 -12.54 -1.78
CA LEU A 241 -2.42 -11.96 -0.45
C LEU A 241 -2.39 -13.04 0.63
N LEU A 242 -3.33 -14.01 0.60
CA LEU A 242 -3.34 -15.14 1.54
C LEU A 242 -2.07 -15.98 1.42
N ASN A 243 -1.58 -16.23 0.20
CA ASN A 243 -0.34 -16.96 -0.02
C ASN A 243 0.86 -16.21 0.55
N ALA A 244 0.94 -14.89 0.34
CA ALA A 244 2.00 -14.07 0.93
C ALA A 244 2.00 -14.11 2.47
N ILE A 245 0.82 -14.00 3.08
CA ILE A 245 0.67 -14.11 4.54
C ILE A 245 0.98 -15.54 5.03
N THR A 246 0.56 -16.56 4.29
CA THR A 246 0.84 -17.97 4.63
C THR A 246 2.34 -18.25 4.63
N ASP A 247 3.05 -17.76 3.61
CA ASP A 247 4.52 -17.89 3.54
C ASP A 247 5.21 -17.17 4.69
N PHE A 248 4.74 -15.97 5.04
CA PHE A 248 5.20 -15.22 6.22
C PHE A 248 4.97 -16.03 7.51
N GLN A 249 3.79 -16.62 7.68
CA GLN A 249 3.46 -17.46 8.84
C GLN A 249 4.34 -18.72 8.93
N HIS A 250 4.76 -19.28 7.80
CA HIS A 250 5.59 -20.49 7.76
C HIS A 250 7.08 -20.24 8.01
N ARG A 251 7.61 -19.05 7.70
CA ARG A 251 9.06 -18.77 7.78
C ARG A 251 9.60 -18.78 9.21
N GLY A 252 8.73 -18.87 10.20
CA GLY A 252 9.07 -19.01 11.61
C GLY A 252 9.60 -17.68 12.14
N ARG A 253 9.02 -17.20 13.23
CA ARG A 253 9.46 -15.97 13.89
C ARG A 253 10.89 -16.11 14.42
N ARG A 254 11.89 -15.89 13.56
CA ARG A 254 13.24 -15.48 13.95
C ARG A 254 13.28 -13.95 13.92
N PHE A 255 12.42 -13.32 14.71
CA PHE A 255 12.57 -11.89 14.98
C PHE A 255 13.85 -11.73 15.78
N GLY A 256 14.96 -11.41 15.10
CA GLY A 256 16.13 -10.68 15.62
C GLY A 256 16.66 -11.01 17.03
N GLY A 257 16.46 -12.23 17.52
CA GLY A 257 16.71 -12.56 18.91
C GLY A 257 16.74 -14.06 19.22
N VAL A 258 17.12 -14.90 18.24
CA VAL A 258 17.97 -16.11 18.33
C VAL A 258 18.42 -16.47 16.91
#